data_AF-A0A1V6H117-F1
#
_entry.id   AF-A0A1V6H117-F1
#
_cell.length_a   1.000
_cell.length_b   1.000
_cell.length_c   1.000
_cell.angle_alpha   90.00
_cell.angle_beta   90.00
_cell.angle_gamma   90.00
#
_symmetry.space_group_name_H-M   'P 1'
#
loop_
_entity.id
_entity.type
_entity.pdbx_description
1 polymer ?
#
loop_
_entity_poly.entity_id
_entity_poly.type
_entity_poly.pdbx_seq_one_letter_code
_entity_poly.pdbx_strand_id
1 'polypeptide(L)'
;MYQYDTYCGLYCGACTIKKANEDGTLNELAREWEEDPNSLVCEGCKGKVTCHYCIGCPIQLCNREKGLEHCGQCPDFPCERLRAFDADKYAHHTGVIRNLVAKREISTEEWLEGQAKRWRCEKCGARFTWYDEFCLNCGAPLYNSVKEEEYIKIARPK
;
A
#
# COMPACT_ATOMS: atom_id res chain seq x y z
N MET A 1 10.44 5.17 13.14
CA MET A 1 9.52 5.91 12.24
C MET A 1 9.17 4.97 11.10
N TYR A 2 7.94 4.47 11.05
CA TYR A 2 7.56 3.41 10.11
C TYR A 2 7.17 4.00 8.75
N GLN A 3 8.16 4.23 7.88
CA GLN A 3 8.00 4.87 6.57
C GLN A 3 7.00 4.17 5.62
N TYR A 4 6.70 2.88 5.85
CA TYR A 4 5.79 2.08 5.03
C TYR A 4 4.47 1.71 5.71
N ASP A 5 4.29 2.14 6.96
CA ASP A 5 3.07 1.87 7.71
C ASP A 5 1.95 2.85 7.31
N THR A 6 0.72 2.34 7.26
CA THR A 6 -0.45 3.11 6.87
C THR A 6 -1.64 2.83 7.78
N TYR A 7 -2.54 3.80 7.85
CA TYR A 7 -3.79 3.67 8.59
C TYR A 7 -4.77 2.67 7.94
N CYS A 8 -4.77 2.57 6.60
CA CYS A 8 -5.69 1.74 5.85
C CYS A 8 -5.25 0.28 5.75
N GLY A 9 -4.01 -0.07 6.09
CA GLY A 9 -3.49 -1.44 5.96
C GLY A 9 -2.82 -1.73 4.61
N LEU A 10 -2.63 -0.71 3.77
CA LEU A 10 -1.71 -0.78 2.64
C LEU A 10 -0.26 -0.80 3.12
N TYR A 11 0.61 -1.40 2.30
CA TYR A 11 2.05 -1.35 2.51
C TYR A 11 2.70 -0.37 1.52
N CYS A 12 3.06 0.84 1.99
CA CYS A 12 3.63 1.86 1.10
C CYS A 12 4.99 1.46 0.50
N GLY A 13 5.67 0.43 1.02
CA GLY A 13 6.91 -0.07 0.43
C GLY A 13 6.72 -0.71 -0.95
N ALA A 14 5.48 -1.01 -1.35
CA ALA A 14 5.11 -1.46 -2.69
C ALA A 14 4.40 -0.38 -3.54
N CYS A 15 4.34 0.87 -3.06
CA CYS A 15 3.81 1.99 -3.84
C CYS A 15 4.84 2.48 -4.86
N THR A 16 4.43 2.63 -6.13
CA THR A 16 5.28 3.15 -7.22
C THR A 16 5.83 4.54 -6.92
N ILE A 17 4.98 5.45 -6.43
CA ILE A 17 5.39 6.81 -6.06
C ILE A 17 6.41 6.78 -4.91
N LYS A 18 6.16 5.95 -3.88
CA LYS A 18 7.06 5.85 -2.73
C LYS A 18 8.43 5.32 -3.13
N LYS A 19 8.47 4.31 -3.99
CA LYS A 19 9.71 3.77 -4.56
C LYS A 19 10.45 4.83 -5.38
N ALA A 20 9.76 5.59 -6.23
CA ALA A 20 10.39 6.63 -7.04
C ALA A 20 10.97 7.79 -6.21
N ASN A 21 10.32 8.16 -5.11
CA ASN A 21 10.86 9.13 -4.14
C ASN A 21 12.18 8.63 -3.51
N GLU A 22 12.30 7.33 -3.23
CA GLU A 22 13.47 6.74 -2.58
C GLU A 22 14.61 6.45 -3.55
N ASP A 23 14.28 6.04 -4.77
CA ASP A 23 15.25 5.67 -5.80
C ASP A 23 15.77 6.89 -6.58
N GLY A 24 15.21 8.09 -6.33
CA GLY A 24 15.60 9.32 -7.02
C GLY A 24 15.04 9.45 -8.45
N THR A 25 14.06 8.62 -8.82
CA THR A 25 13.45 8.56 -10.15
C THR A 25 12.12 9.31 -10.26
N LEU A 26 11.78 10.14 -9.27
CA LEU A 26 10.48 10.84 -9.21
C LEU A 26 10.18 11.71 -10.43
N ASN A 27 11.18 12.39 -10.99
CA ASN A 27 11.01 13.22 -12.20
C ASN A 27 10.70 12.38 -13.46
N GLU A 28 11.22 11.16 -13.53
CA GLU A 28 10.97 10.24 -14.65
C GLU A 28 9.53 9.74 -14.56
N LEU A 29 9.11 9.30 -13.36
CA LEU A 29 7.73 8.90 -13.10
C LEU A 29 6.74 10.03 -13.39
N ALA A 30 7.04 11.25 -12.93
CA ALA A 30 6.18 12.40 -13.16
C ALA A 30 6.03 12.71 -14.65
N ARG A 31 7.12 12.61 -15.43
CA ARG A 31 7.08 12.77 -16.88
C ARG A 31 6.23 11.67 -17.55
N GLU A 32 6.41 10.42 -17.14
CA GLU A 32 5.65 9.29 -17.68
C GLU A 32 4.15 9.43 -17.43
N TRP A 33 3.78 9.94 -16.25
CA TRP A 33 2.37 10.09 -15.85
C TRP A 33 1.78 11.44 -16.23
N GLU A 34 2.54 12.32 -16.88
CA GLU A 34 2.15 13.69 -17.23
C GLU A 34 1.71 14.52 -16.00
N GLU A 35 2.43 14.33 -14.88
CA GLU A 35 2.15 14.95 -13.57
C GLU A 35 3.26 15.96 -13.17
N ASP A 36 2.94 16.86 -12.24
CA ASP A 36 3.96 17.70 -11.59
C ASP A 36 4.76 16.84 -10.58
N PRO A 37 6.10 16.74 -10.69
CA PRO A 37 6.91 15.98 -9.73
C PRO A 37 6.71 16.44 -8.27
N ASN A 38 6.41 17.72 -8.03
CA ASN A 38 6.12 18.21 -6.69
C ASN A 38 4.81 17.64 -6.12
N SER A 39 3.83 17.32 -6.97
CA SER A 39 2.56 16.70 -6.56
C SER A 39 2.75 15.23 -6.15
N LEU A 40 3.88 14.62 -6.51
CA LEU A 40 4.21 13.22 -6.24
C LEU A 40 5.19 13.03 -5.08
N VAL A 41 5.67 14.10 -4.44
CA VAL A 41 6.53 14.00 -3.25
C VAL A 41 5.77 13.32 -2.11
N CYS A 42 6.34 12.28 -1.51
CA CYS A 42 5.64 11.48 -0.50
C CYS A 42 6.58 10.88 0.57
N GLU A 43 6.40 11.32 1.82
CA GLU A 43 7.05 10.75 3.00
C GLU A 43 6.32 9.52 3.53
N GLY A 44 5.05 9.33 3.16
CA GLY A 44 4.18 8.24 3.58
C GLY A 44 2.96 8.73 4.36
N CYS A 45 1.94 7.88 4.51
CA CYS A 45 0.64 8.27 5.06
C CYS A 45 0.71 8.83 6.50
N LYS A 46 1.66 8.35 7.31
CA LYS A 46 1.92 8.84 8.68
C LYS A 46 2.97 9.97 8.74
N GLY A 47 3.50 10.41 7.60
CA GLY A 47 4.47 11.51 7.48
C GLY A 47 3.83 12.90 7.48
N LYS A 48 4.65 13.92 7.23
CA LYS A 48 4.19 15.32 7.09
C LYS A 48 3.76 15.62 5.66
N VAL A 49 4.42 15.00 4.68
CA VAL A 49 4.14 15.21 3.25
C VAL A 49 3.60 13.93 2.61
N THR A 50 2.50 14.04 1.88
CA THR A 50 1.88 12.97 1.09
C THR A 50 1.65 13.45 -0.33
N CYS A 51 1.79 12.56 -1.32
CA CYS A 51 1.45 12.90 -2.71
C CYS A 51 -0.04 13.21 -2.86
N HIS A 52 -0.40 13.92 -3.93
CA HIS A 52 -1.74 14.45 -4.15
C HIS A 52 -2.85 13.37 -4.15
N TYR A 53 -2.56 12.14 -4.57
CA TYR A 53 -3.51 11.01 -4.47
C TYR A 53 -3.88 10.63 -3.02
N CYS A 54 -3.05 11.00 -2.04
CA CYS A 54 -3.26 10.70 -0.63
C CYS A 54 -3.57 11.96 0.20
N ILE A 55 -3.38 13.16 -0.35
CA ILE A 55 -3.77 14.42 0.32
C ILE A 55 -5.29 14.41 0.54
N GLY A 56 -5.71 14.68 1.78
CA GLY A 56 -7.12 14.71 2.13
C GLY A 56 -7.80 13.34 2.16
N CYS A 57 -7.04 12.24 2.16
CA CYS A 57 -7.59 10.88 2.25
C CYS A 57 -8.53 10.76 3.48
N PRO A 58 -9.83 10.41 3.29
CA PRO A 58 -10.78 10.32 4.40
C PRO A 58 -10.42 9.29 5.46
N ILE A 59 -9.72 8.21 5.09
CA ILE A 59 -9.23 7.20 6.04
C ILE A 59 -8.12 7.79 6.92
N GLN A 60 -7.17 8.51 6.32
CA GLN A 60 -6.08 9.16 7.05
C GLN A 60 -6.62 10.19 8.04
N LEU A 61 -7.51 11.07 7.58
CA LEU A 61 -8.12 12.11 8.42
C LEU A 61 -8.89 11.50 9.60
N CYS A 62 -9.69 10.47 9.34
CA CYS A 62 -10.45 9.78 10.38
C CYS A 62 -9.55 9.13 11.45
N ASN A 63 -8.43 8.53 11.07
CA ASN A 63 -7.50 7.95 12.06
C ASN A 63 -6.76 9.02 12.87
N ARG A 64 -6.36 10.13 12.23
CA ARG A 64 -5.75 11.28 12.92
C ARG A 64 -6.71 11.90 13.93
N GLU A 65 -7.98 12.09 13.55
CA GLU A 65 -9.03 12.62 14.41
C GLU A 65 -9.32 11.69 15.60
N LYS A 66 -9.42 10.38 15.35
CA LYS A 66 -9.69 9.38 16.40
C LYS A 66 -8.45 8.98 17.21
N GLY A 67 -7.25 9.46 16.85
CA GLY A 67 -5.99 9.06 17.50
C GLY A 67 -5.66 7.57 17.37
N LEU A 68 -6.06 6.92 16.26
CA LEU A 68 -5.85 5.49 16.03
C LEU A 68 -4.57 5.23 15.23
N GLU A 69 -3.86 4.15 15.53
CA GLU A 69 -2.67 3.76 14.77
C GLU A 69 -3.01 3.17 13.41
N HIS A 70 -4.17 2.52 13.30
CA HIS A 70 -4.72 2.03 12.04
C HIS A 70 -6.21 1.71 12.21
N CYS A 71 -6.93 1.59 11.10
CA CYS A 71 -8.36 1.28 11.10
C CYS A 71 -8.71 -0.02 11.85
N GLY A 72 -7.76 -0.95 11.95
CA GLY A 72 -7.92 -2.18 12.72
C GLY A 72 -8.14 -1.93 14.22
N GLN A 73 -7.75 -0.79 14.77
CA GLN A 73 -8.04 -0.46 16.17
C GLN A 73 -9.42 0.20 16.36
N CYS A 74 -10.14 0.49 15.27
CA CYS A 74 -11.43 1.15 15.36
C CYS A 74 -12.51 0.20 15.91
N PRO A 75 -13.36 0.64 16.87
CA PRO A 75 -14.49 -0.15 17.34
C PRO A 75 -15.49 -0.53 16.23
N ASP A 76 -15.63 0.32 15.22
CA ASP A 76 -16.53 0.12 14.09
C ASP A 76 -15.93 -0.79 12.98
N PHE A 77 -14.78 -1.41 13.22
CA PHE A 77 -14.05 -2.13 12.17
C PHE A 77 -14.69 -3.47 11.78
N PRO A 78 -14.75 -3.81 10.47
CA PRO A 78 -14.49 -2.91 9.35
C PRO A 78 -15.72 -2.05 9.04
N CYS A 79 -15.53 -0.73 9.06
CA CYS A 79 -16.60 0.23 8.79
C CYS A 79 -16.87 0.35 7.29
N GLU A 80 -18.00 0.94 6.92
CA GLU A 80 -18.44 1.05 5.51
C GLU A 80 -17.38 1.73 4.62
N ARG A 81 -16.75 2.81 5.09
CA ARG A 81 -15.68 3.50 4.34
C ARG A 81 -14.52 2.55 4.00
N LEU A 82 -14.10 1.72 4.95
CA LEU A 82 -13.01 0.78 4.74
C LEU A 82 -13.44 -0.38 3.83
N ARG A 83 -14.69 -0.85 3.94
CA ARG A 83 -15.24 -1.87 3.04
C ARG A 83 -15.34 -1.37 1.60
N ALA A 84 -15.77 -0.11 1.42
CA ALA A 84 -15.81 0.53 0.12
C ALA A 84 -14.40 0.68 -0.48
N PHE A 85 -13.42 1.05 0.34
CA PHE A 85 -12.01 1.11 -0.06
C PHE A 85 -11.45 -0.27 -0.45
N ASP A 86 -11.70 -1.31 0.34
CA ASP A 86 -11.26 -2.70 0.04
C ASP A 86 -11.87 -3.29 -1.23
N ALA A 87 -13.03 -2.77 -1.67
CA ALA A 87 -13.80 -3.30 -2.79
C ALA A 87 -13.86 -2.35 -3.99
N ASP A 88 -13.03 -1.30 -4.03
CA ASP A 88 -13.03 -0.36 -5.14
C ASP A 88 -12.31 -0.93 -6.39
N LYS A 89 -12.17 -0.08 -7.41
CA LYS A 89 -11.61 -0.47 -8.70
C LYS A 89 -10.08 -0.67 -8.69
N TYR A 90 -9.38 -0.30 -7.61
CA TYR A 90 -7.92 -0.35 -7.56
C TYR A 90 -7.47 -1.64 -6.88
N ALA A 91 -6.93 -2.57 -7.66
CA ALA A 91 -6.51 -3.88 -7.16
C ALA A 91 -5.60 -3.83 -5.91
N HIS A 92 -4.74 -2.82 -5.78
CA HIS A 92 -3.87 -2.67 -4.61
C HIS A 92 -4.62 -2.32 -3.32
N HIS A 93 -5.86 -1.83 -3.39
CA HIS A 93 -6.72 -1.63 -2.23
C HIS A 93 -7.37 -2.93 -1.74
N THR A 94 -7.46 -3.96 -2.58
CA THR A 94 -8.03 -5.25 -2.16
C THR A 94 -7.17 -5.92 -1.10
N GLY A 95 -7.81 -6.43 -0.05
CA GLY A 95 -7.15 -7.20 1.01
C GLY A 95 -6.67 -6.35 2.19
N VAL A 96 -6.92 -5.03 2.17
CA VAL A 96 -6.60 -4.14 3.29
C VAL A 96 -7.31 -4.53 4.58
N ILE A 97 -8.53 -5.08 4.51
CA ILE A 97 -9.21 -5.61 5.70
C ILE A 97 -8.44 -6.80 6.28
N ARG A 98 -7.97 -7.72 5.43
CA ARG A 98 -7.14 -8.86 5.85
C ARG A 98 -5.83 -8.38 6.48
N ASN A 99 -5.18 -7.38 5.89
CA ASN A 99 -3.97 -6.80 6.44
C ASN A 99 -4.21 -6.17 7.82
N LEU A 100 -5.32 -5.44 7.98
CA LEU A 100 -5.67 -4.83 9.27
C LEU A 100 -6.05 -5.87 10.33
N VAL A 101 -6.65 -7.01 9.95
CA VAL A 101 -6.83 -8.15 10.87
C VAL A 101 -5.48 -8.69 11.30
N ALA A 102 -4.55 -8.95 10.38
CA ALA A 102 -3.20 -9.40 10.76
C ALA A 102 -2.51 -8.43 11.71
N LYS A 103 -2.59 -7.11 11.45
CA LYS A 103 -2.03 -6.05 12.32
C LYS A 103 -2.67 -5.96 13.71
N ARG A 104 -3.77 -6.65 13.99
CA ARG A 104 -4.31 -6.79 15.37
C ARG A 104 -3.60 -7.89 16.16
N GLU A 105 -3.10 -8.89 15.46
CA GLU A 105 -2.54 -10.12 16.05
C GLU A 105 -1.02 -10.03 16.24
N ILE A 106 -0.33 -9.25 15.40
CA ILE A 106 1.13 -9.10 15.41
C ILE A 106 1.55 -7.65 15.52
N SER A 107 2.81 -7.42 15.90
CA SER A 107 3.37 -6.06 15.98
C SER A 107 3.45 -5.39 14.59
N THR A 108 3.46 -4.06 14.58
CA THR A 108 3.63 -3.29 13.34
C THR A 108 4.95 -3.65 12.65
N GLU A 109 6.01 -3.87 13.41
CA GLU A 109 7.33 -4.30 12.92
C GLU A 109 7.26 -5.64 12.20
N GLU A 110 6.67 -6.64 12.85
CA GLU A 110 6.54 -7.98 12.29
C GLU A 110 5.70 -7.96 11.02
N TRP A 111 4.60 -7.21 11.02
CA TRP A 111 3.77 -7.03 9.84
C TRP A 111 4.54 -6.35 8.69
N LEU A 112 5.30 -5.30 8.98
CA LEU A 112 6.11 -4.60 7.98
C LEU A 112 7.23 -5.48 7.42
N GLU A 113 7.86 -6.32 8.24
CA GLU A 113 8.86 -7.28 7.79
C GLU A 113 8.24 -8.34 6.87
N GLY A 114 7.06 -8.86 7.23
CA GLY A 114 6.30 -9.78 6.39
C GLY A 114 5.94 -9.18 5.03
N GLN A 115 5.45 -7.94 5.02
CA GLN A 115 5.16 -7.23 3.77
C GLN A 115 6.43 -6.94 2.95
N ALA A 116 7.55 -6.59 3.60
CA ALA A 116 8.82 -6.38 2.92
C ALA A 116 9.35 -7.65 2.23
N LYS A 117 9.04 -8.84 2.77
CA LYS A 117 9.34 -10.14 2.13
C LYS A 117 8.37 -10.44 0.99
N ARG A 118 7.07 -10.23 1.20
CA ARG A 118 5.98 -10.46 0.23
C ARG A 118 6.15 -9.68 -1.08
N TRP A 119 6.69 -8.46 -1.00
CA TRP A 119 6.88 -7.54 -2.13
C TRP A 119 8.30 -7.62 -2.72
N ARG A 120 8.90 -8.81 -2.69
CA ARG A 120 10.19 -9.11 -3.34
C ARG A 120 10.04 -10.23 -4.36
N CYS A 121 10.77 -10.10 -5.46
CA CYS A 121 10.88 -11.13 -6.47
C CYS A 121 11.46 -12.41 -5.84
N GLU A 122 10.75 -13.53 -5.96
CA GLU A 122 11.19 -14.82 -5.41
C GLU A 122 12.50 -15.32 -6.04
N LYS A 123 12.81 -14.90 -7.28
CA LYS A 123 14.00 -15.34 -8.01
C LYS A 123 15.26 -14.57 -7.62
N CYS A 124 15.17 -13.26 -7.43
CA CYS A 124 16.36 -12.40 -7.23
C CYS A 124 16.31 -11.47 -6.02
N GLY A 125 15.21 -11.46 -5.26
CA GLY A 125 15.04 -10.64 -4.05
C GLY A 125 14.79 -9.15 -4.30
N ALA A 126 14.75 -8.70 -5.56
CA ALA A 126 14.49 -7.30 -5.89
C ALA A 126 13.08 -6.89 -5.45
N ARG A 127 12.97 -5.71 -4.83
CA ARG A 127 11.68 -5.09 -4.46
C ARG A 127 10.93 -4.71 -5.73
N PHE A 128 9.62 -4.98 -5.75
CA PHE A 128 8.72 -4.59 -6.83
C PHE A 128 7.47 -3.86 -6.27
N THR A 129 6.74 -3.18 -7.15
CA THR A 129 5.57 -2.35 -6.81
C THR A 129 4.25 -3.09 -7.08
N TRP A 130 3.14 -2.54 -6.59
CA TRP A 130 1.81 -3.13 -6.69
C TRP A 130 1.40 -3.59 -8.10
N TYR A 131 1.91 -2.93 -9.14
CA TYR A 131 1.50 -3.17 -10.52
C TYR A 131 2.58 -3.78 -11.41
N ASP A 132 3.80 -3.99 -10.92
CA ASP A 132 4.87 -4.59 -11.74
C ASP A 132 4.49 -6.03 -12.12
N GLU A 133 4.32 -6.32 -13.41
CA GLU A 133 4.00 -7.67 -13.89
C GLU A 133 5.25 -8.57 -13.96
N PHE A 134 6.41 -7.97 -14.24
CA PHE A 134 7.70 -8.64 -14.37
C PHE A 134 8.76 -7.92 -13.56
N CYS A 135 9.70 -8.68 -13.00
CA CYS A 135 10.80 -8.13 -12.22
C CYS A 135 11.74 -7.30 -13.09
N LEU A 136 11.86 -6.00 -12.81
CA LEU A 136 12.75 -5.08 -13.53
C LEU A 136 14.24 -5.49 -13.46
N ASN A 137 14.63 -6.34 -12.49
CA ASN A 137 16.00 -6.80 -12.35
C ASN A 137 16.30 -8.13 -13.10
N CYS A 138 15.33 -9.05 -13.19
CA CYS A 138 15.61 -10.41 -13.70
C CYS A 138 14.57 -10.98 -14.67
N GLY A 139 13.52 -10.22 -15.00
CA GLY A 139 12.47 -10.60 -15.95
C GLY A 139 11.50 -11.69 -15.48
N ALA A 140 11.65 -12.21 -14.25
CA ALA A 140 10.72 -13.21 -13.73
C ALA A 140 9.31 -12.62 -13.55
N PRO A 141 8.23 -13.40 -13.81
CA PRO A 141 6.87 -12.95 -13.54
C PRO A 141 6.68 -12.70 -12.03
N LEU A 142 5.92 -11.67 -11.69
CA LEU A 142 5.66 -11.26 -10.32
C LEU A 142 4.22 -11.57 -9.91
N TYR A 143 4.01 -11.79 -8.62
CA TYR A 143 2.70 -11.91 -7.99
C TYR A 143 2.26 -10.54 -7.44
N ASN A 144 1.77 -9.69 -8.34
CA ASN A 144 1.38 -8.30 -8.10
C ASN A 144 -0.04 -8.18 -7.51
N SER A 145 -0.52 -6.96 -7.27
CA SER A 145 -1.83 -6.72 -6.67
C SER A 145 -3.00 -7.20 -7.53
N VAL A 146 -2.86 -7.20 -8.87
CA VAL A 146 -3.92 -7.69 -9.77
C VAL A 146 -4.11 -9.20 -9.58
N LYS A 147 -3.01 -9.97 -9.59
CA LYS A 147 -3.05 -11.42 -9.34
C LYS A 147 -3.50 -11.75 -7.92
N GLU A 148 -3.11 -10.93 -6.94
CA GLU A 148 -3.55 -11.10 -5.55
C GLU A 148 -5.06 -10.85 -5.38
N GLU A 149 -5.59 -9.82 -6.05
CA GLU A 149 -7.02 -9.55 -6.08
C GLU A 149 -7.80 -10.71 -6.72
N GLU A 150 -7.35 -11.24 -7.86
CA GLU A 150 -7.95 -12.42 -8.52
C GLU A 150 -8.02 -13.61 -7.56
N TYR A 151 -6.91 -13.93 -6.89
CA TYR A 151 -6.85 -14.99 -5.90
C TYR A 151 -7.83 -14.76 -4.74
N ILE A 152 -7.88 -13.54 -4.19
CA ILE A 152 -8.78 -13.20 -3.08
C ILE A 152 -10.24 -13.35 -3.51
N LYS A 153 -10.61 -12.91 -4.71
CA LYS A 153 -11.97 -13.02 -5.25
C LYS A 153 -12.37 -14.48 -5.47
N ILE A 154 -11.45 -15.35 -5.88
CA ILE A 154 -11.69 -16.80 -6.02
C ILE A 154 -11.81 -17.48 -4.64
N ALA A 155 -10.97 -17.09 -3.68
CA ALA A 155 -10.89 -17.71 -2.36
C ALA A 155 -12.00 -17.28 -1.38
N ARG A 156 -12.80 -16.25 -1.69
CA ARG A 156 -13.97 -15.86 -0.88
C ARG A 156 -15.08 -16.91 -1.07
N PRO A 157 -15.48 -17.68 -0.04
CA PRO A 157 -16.65 -18.55 -0.15
C PRO A 157 -17.90 -17.70 -0.44
N LYS A 158 -18.77 -18.21 -1.32
CA LYS A 158 -20.08 -17.61 -1.62
C LYS A 158 -20.97 -17.54 -0.39
#